data_AF-A0AB34P894-F1
#
_entry.id   AF-A0AB34P894-F1
#
_cell.length_a   1.000
_cell.length_b   1.000
_cell.length_c   1.000
_cell.angle_alpha   90.00
_cell.angle_beta   90.00
_cell.angle_gamma   90.00
#
_symmetry.space_group_name_H-M   'P 1'
#
loop_
_entity.id
_entity.type
_entity.pdbx_description
1 polymer ?
#
loop_
_entity_poly.entity_id
_entity_poly.type
_entity_poly.pdbx_seq_one_letter_code
_entity_poly.pdbx_strand_id
1 'polypeptide(L)'
;MTRRPPPATSRPRQRASAAPVRGVRASAAGANHSAPRHGLARVLSKLGVCSRTEAARWIVDGRVSVAMRVIRDPEFPIRTDQQVSITVDGQPLAGPARLYLMLNKPRGVVTTARDEQGRDTVYRCFDGAGLPWIAPVGRLDKASEGLLLFSNDPHWAAAVTDPGSGPDKTYHVQIDCRPSAERLAQLQGGVVDPDPDGDGALLRAKQVRLLREGERNAWLEIVLDEGRNRQIRRLLAAVDIGVLRLVRVAIGSLAMGALGKGAWRELSAAEVRALMSAPASAPGAR
;
A
#
# COMPACT_ATOMS: atom_id res chain seq x y z
N MET A 1 29.99 -66.83 76.59
CA MET A 1 29.58 -66.68 78.00
C MET A 1 29.75 -65.23 78.41
N THR A 2 28.83 -64.73 79.25
CA THR A 2 28.93 -63.53 80.11
C THR A 2 29.13 -62.18 79.43
N ARG A 3 28.11 -61.30 79.32
CA ARG A 3 27.36 -60.54 80.34
C ARG A 3 27.77 -59.05 80.27
N ARG A 4 26.81 -58.22 79.86
CA ARG A 4 26.57 -56.78 80.16
C ARG A 4 26.84 -56.46 81.67
N PRO A 5 26.88 -55.21 82.20
CA PRO A 5 26.37 -53.89 81.71
C PRO A 5 27.23 -52.64 82.19
N PRO A 6 26.68 -51.49 82.68
CA PRO A 6 26.19 -50.23 82.03
C PRO A 6 26.88 -48.94 82.63
N PRO A 7 26.24 -47.75 82.84
CA PRO A 7 25.47 -46.79 82.01
C PRO A 7 26.01 -45.31 82.05
N ALA A 8 25.21 -44.38 81.49
CA ALA A 8 24.92 -43.00 81.95
C ALA A 8 25.68 -41.84 81.26
N THR A 9 25.01 -41.13 80.33
CA THR A 9 24.29 -39.83 80.46
C THR A 9 25.15 -38.58 80.25
N SER A 10 24.85 -37.80 79.20
CA SER A 10 24.65 -36.34 79.31
C SER A 10 24.26 -35.67 77.98
N ARG A 11 23.04 -35.10 78.02
CA ARG A 11 22.48 -33.89 77.37
C ARG A 11 22.67 -33.60 75.86
N PRO A 12 21.57 -33.27 75.15
CA PRO A 12 21.62 -32.77 73.77
C PRO A 12 21.83 -31.26 73.72
N ARG A 13 22.66 -30.78 72.78
CA ARG A 13 22.66 -29.38 72.33
C ARG A 13 22.12 -29.32 70.90
N GLN A 14 21.01 -28.59 70.76
CA GLN A 14 20.40 -28.19 69.50
C GLN A 14 21.44 -27.55 68.58
N ARG A 15 21.52 -28.02 67.33
CA ARG A 15 22.18 -27.32 66.24
C ARG A 15 21.13 -26.85 65.26
N ALA A 16 21.13 -25.54 65.04
CA ALA A 16 20.30 -24.83 64.09
C ALA A 16 20.56 -25.31 62.66
N SER A 17 19.46 -25.41 61.91
CA SER A 17 19.36 -25.70 60.50
C SER A 17 19.90 -24.56 59.63
N ALA A 18 20.80 -24.87 58.70
CA ALA A 18 21.09 -24.04 57.53
C ALA A 18 20.81 -24.87 56.27
N ALA A 19 19.78 -24.46 55.52
CA ALA A 19 19.34 -25.05 54.28
C ALA A 19 20.29 -24.71 53.11
N PRO A 20 20.35 -25.54 52.05
CA PRO A 20 21.32 -25.39 50.97
C PRO A 20 20.95 -24.30 49.97
N VAL A 21 21.94 -23.52 49.55
CA VAL A 21 21.81 -22.50 48.49
C VAL A 21 21.62 -23.19 47.14
N ARG A 22 20.41 -23.04 46.58
CA ARG A 22 20.06 -23.45 45.22
C ARG A 22 20.84 -22.62 44.20
N GLY A 23 21.59 -23.31 43.35
CA GLY A 23 22.18 -22.73 42.15
C GLY A 23 21.09 -22.28 41.18
N VAL A 24 21.11 -20.99 40.84
CA VAL A 24 20.37 -20.44 39.71
C VAL A 24 21.37 -20.23 38.58
N ARG A 25 21.44 -21.18 37.66
CA ARG A 25 21.90 -20.92 36.30
C ARG A 25 20.81 -20.09 35.63
N ALA A 26 20.97 -18.77 35.60
CA ALA A 26 20.24 -17.93 34.67
C ALA A 26 20.90 -18.12 33.29
N SER A 27 20.25 -18.91 32.44
CA SER A 27 20.54 -18.92 31.01
C SER A 27 20.24 -17.52 30.45
N ALA A 28 21.29 -16.84 30.00
CA ALA A 28 21.16 -15.68 29.13
C ALA A 28 20.58 -16.14 27.78
N ALA A 29 19.26 -16.31 27.72
CA ALA A 29 18.53 -16.36 26.47
C ALA A 29 18.43 -14.91 25.93
N GLY A 30 19.55 -14.41 25.41
CA GLY A 30 19.53 -13.26 24.53
C GLY A 30 18.79 -13.67 23.26
N ALA A 31 17.50 -13.35 23.17
CA ALA A 31 16.73 -13.48 21.95
C ALA A 31 17.39 -12.56 20.90
N ASN A 32 18.28 -13.15 20.10
CA ASN A 32 18.98 -12.47 19.02
C ASN A 32 17.94 -12.17 17.94
N HIS A 33 17.24 -11.04 18.08
CA HIS A 33 16.33 -10.52 17.07
C HIS A 33 17.19 -10.04 15.90
N SER A 34 17.67 -10.98 15.08
CA SER A 34 18.35 -10.63 13.85
C SER A 34 17.36 -9.86 12.99
N ALA A 35 17.71 -8.62 12.64
CA ALA A 35 16.86 -7.78 11.83
C ALA A 35 16.40 -8.51 10.55
N PRO A 36 15.18 -8.22 10.07
CA PRO A 36 14.67 -8.87 8.88
C PRO A 36 15.62 -8.69 7.70
N ARG A 37 15.81 -9.78 6.95
CA ARG A 37 16.61 -9.77 5.71
C ARG A 37 15.66 -9.65 4.52
N HIS A 38 16.04 -8.83 3.56
CA HIS A 38 15.28 -8.63 2.34
C HIS A 38 16.20 -8.79 1.12
N GLY A 39 15.67 -9.36 0.03
CA GLY A 39 16.39 -9.46 -1.22
C GLY A 39 16.79 -8.08 -1.76
N LEU A 40 17.98 -7.99 -2.36
CA LEU A 40 18.55 -6.75 -2.88
C LEU A 40 17.62 -6.02 -3.87
N ALA A 41 16.93 -6.73 -4.76
CA ALA A 41 15.97 -6.13 -5.69
C ALA A 41 14.81 -5.43 -4.97
N ARG A 42 14.32 -6.04 -3.87
CA ARG A 42 13.28 -5.45 -3.03
C ARG A 42 13.83 -4.20 -2.32
N VAL A 43 15.06 -4.25 -1.82
CA VAL A 43 15.69 -3.10 -1.15
C VAL A 43 15.83 -1.92 -2.10
N LEU A 44 16.39 -2.11 -3.30
CA LEU A 44 16.51 -1.06 -4.31
C LEU A 44 15.17 -0.43 -4.69
N SER A 45 14.14 -1.28 -4.87
CA SER A 45 12.80 -0.79 -5.16
C SER A 45 12.20 0.00 -3.99
N LYS A 46 12.44 -0.44 -2.75
CA LYS A 46 11.99 0.27 -1.53
C LYS A 46 12.73 1.59 -1.30
N LEU A 47 13.95 1.73 -1.80
CA LEU A 47 14.66 3.02 -1.82
C LEU A 47 14.06 4.00 -2.84
N GLY A 48 13.24 3.54 -3.79
CA GLY A 48 12.57 4.39 -4.77
C GLY A 48 13.39 4.64 -6.05
N VAL A 49 14.42 3.83 -6.30
CA VAL A 49 15.36 4.04 -7.40
C VAL A 49 14.80 3.56 -8.73
N CYS A 50 14.10 2.43 -8.71
CA CYS A 50 13.51 1.79 -9.88
C CYS A 50 12.43 0.78 -9.46
N SER A 51 11.75 0.17 -10.43
CA SER A 51 10.85 -0.95 -10.16
C SER A 51 11.63 -2.18 -9.66
N ARG A 52 10.98 -3.09 -8.92
CA ARG A 52 11.62 -4.35 -8.47
C ARG A 52 12.12 -5.20 -9.66
N THR A 53 11.36 -5.24 -10.75
CA THR A 53 11.75 -5.97 -11.97
C THR A 53 12.99 -5.36 -12.60
N GLU A 54 13.07 -4.02 -12.67
CA GLU A 54 14.24 -3.35 -13.21
C GLU A 54 15.45 -3.50 -12.29
N ALA A 55 15.25 -3.42 -10.97
CA ALA A 55 16.29 -3.71 -9.98
C ALA A 55 16.85 -5.12 -10.15
N ALA A 56 15.99 -6.12 -10.33
CA ALA A 56 16.42 -7.49 -10.58
C ALA A 56 17.26 -7.62 -11.86
N ARG A 57 16.90 -6.91 -12.94
CA ARG A 57 17.70 -6.87 -14.17
C ARG A 57 19.07 -6.25 -13.95
N TRP A 58 19.12 -5.08 -13.31
CA TRP A 58 20.41 -4.41 -13.02
C TRP A 58 21.34 -5.32 -12.20
N ILE A 59 20.79 -6.07 -11.25
CA ILE A 59 21.54 -7.02 -10.44
C ILE A 59 22.08 -8.16 -11.32
N VAL A 60 21.22 -8.81 -12.11
CA VAL A 60 21.64 -9.90 -13.03
C VAL A 60 22.72 -9.43 -14.01
N ASP A 61 22.60 -8.21 -14.53
CA ASP A 61 23.55 -7.58 -15.44
C ASP A 61 24.89 -7.20 -14.76
N GLY A 62 25.01 -7.38 -13.44
CA GLY A 62 26.22 -7.09 -12.68
C GLY A 62 26.49 -5.60 -12.46
N ARG A 63 25.45 -4.76 -12.58
CA ARG A 63 25.54 -3.30 -12.39
C ARG A 63 25.51 -2.88 -10.93
N VAL A 64 25.05 -3.76 -10.05
CA VAL A 64 24.86 -3.46 -8.63
C VAL A 64 25.99 -4.06 -7.79
N SER A 65 26.61 -3.24 -6.96
CA SER A 65 27.60 -3.71 -5.97
C SER A 65 27.13 -3.43 -4.55
N VAL A 66 27.45 -4.34 -3.64
CA VAL A 66 27.18 -4.26 -2.21
C VAL A 66 28.52 -4.38 -1.49
N ALA A 67 28.91 -3.37 -0.71
CA ALA A 67 30.24 -3.29 -0.10
C ALA A 67 31.37 -3.56 -1.12
N MET A 68 31.31 -2.90 -2.27
CA MET A 68 32.25 -3.02 -3.40
C MET A 68 32.29 -4.38 -4.11
N ARG A 69 31.41 -5.32 -3.76
CA ARG A 69 31.30 -6.62 -4.41
C ARG A 69 30.10 -6.63 -5.36
N VAL A 70 30.34 -6.94 -6.63
CA VAL A 70 29.26 -7.11 -7.61
C VAL A 70 28.35 -8.27 -7.19
N ILE A 71 27.05 -8.00 -7.10
CA ILE A 71 26.03 -8.98 -6.76
C ILE A 71 25.22 -9.28 -8.02
N ARG A 72 24.97 -10.57 -8.29
CA ARG A 72 24.17 -11.05 -9.43
C ARG A 72 22.90 -11.82 -9.05
N ASP A 73 22.66 -11.98 -7.75
CA ASP A 73 21.45 -12.59 -7.21
C ASP A 73 20.46 -11.50 -6.75
N PRO A 74 19.31 -11.32 -7.44
CA PRO A 74 18.28 -10.38 -7.03
C PRO A 74 17.74 -10.58 -5.61
N GLU A 75 17.79 -11.81 -5.10
CA GLU A 75 17.33 -12.18 -3.76
C GLU A 75 18.47 -12.20 -2.73
N PHE A 76 19.66 -11.70 -3.10
CA PHE A 76 20.80 -11.58 -2.19
C PHE A 76 20.37 -10.85 -0.91
N PRO A 77 20.53 -11.47 0.27
CA PRO A 77 19.94 -10.98 1.49
C PRO A 77 20.69 -9.76 2.03
N ILE A 78 19.99 -8.64 2.12
CA ILE A 78 20.46 -7.42 2.78
C ILE A 78 19.79 -7.30 4.14
N ARG A 79 20.61 -7.04 5.16
CA ARG A 79 20.16 -6.72 6.50
C ARG A 79 19.71 -5.26 6.55
N THR A 80 18.49 -5.01 7.02
CA THR A 80 17.92 -3.65 7.07
C THR A 80 18.47 -2.79 8.21
N ASP A 81 19.06 -3.41 9.23
CA ASP A 81 19.67 -2.71 10.38
C ASP A 81 21.12 -2.28 10.12
N GLN A 82 21.72 -2.76 9.04
CA GLN A 82 23.10 -2.43 8.68
C GLN A 82 23.11 -1.38 7.57
N GLN A 83 23.89 -0.33 7.79
CA GLN A 83 24.17 0.66 6.77
C GLN A 83 25.19 0.06 5.80
N VAL A 84 24.69 -0.63 4.77
CA VAL A 84 25.51 -1.27 3.75
C VAL A 84 25.63 -0.33 2.55
N SER A 85 26.86 -0.09 2.08
CA SER A 85 27.06 0.69 0.87
C SER A 85 26.56 -0.10 -0.35
N ILE A 86 25.61 0.49 -1.07
CA ILE A 86 25.08 -0.04 -2.32
C ILE A 86 25.46 0.96 -3.40
N THR A 87 26.05 0.47 -4.50
CA THR A 87 26.33 1.27 -5.69
C THR A 87 25.66 0.67 -6.91
N VAL A 88 25.27 1.52 -7.85
CA VAL A 88 24.78 1.14 -9.18
C VAL A 88 25.68 1.81 -10.20
N ASP A 89 26.26 1.04 -11.11
CA ASP A 89 27.26 1.51 -12.09
C ASP A 89 28.42 2.28 -11.44
N GLY A 90 28.86 1.84 -10.27
CA GLY A 90 29.95 2.46 -9.51
C GLY A 90 29.56 3.73 -8.75
N GLN A 91 28.33 4.24 -8.90
CA GLN A 91 27.86 5.43 -8.20
C GLN A 91 27.19 5.06 -6.88
N PRO A 92 27.54 5.71 -5.75
CA PRO A 92 26.83 5.57 -4.49
C PRO A 92 25.36 5.88 -4.63
N LEU A 93 24.53 5.00 -4.07
CA LEU A 93 23.10 5.15 -4.11
C LEU A 93 22.67 6.11 -3.00
N ALA A 94 22.68 7.42 -3.28
CA ALA A 94 21.88 8.37 -2.53
C ALA A 94 20.42 8.15 -2.94
N GLY A 95 19.54 7.86 -1.99
CA GLY A 95 18.11 7.72 -2.30
C GLY A 95 17.60 8.97 -3.04
N PRO A 96 16.83 8.85 -4.12
CA PRO A 96 16.36 10.01 -4.87
C PRO A 96 15.49 10.89 -3.96
N ALA A 97 15.47 12.20 -4.25
CA ALA A 97 14.51 13.10 -3.63
C ALA A 97 13.09 12.53 -3.80
N ARG A 98 12.29 12.59 -2.73
CA ARG A 98 10.93 12.05 -2.77
C ARG A 98 10.05 12.91 -3.66
N LEU A 99 9.35 12.28 -4.59
CA LEU A 99 8.40 12.93 -5.48
C LEU A 99 6.99 12.43 -5.18
N TYR A 100 6.04 13.37 -5.20
CA TYR A 100 4.62 13.10 -5.01
C TYR A 100 3.86 13.91 -6.05
N LEU A 101 3.28 13.23 -7.03
CA LEU A 101 2.58 13.88 -8.14
C LEU A 101 1.10 13.48 -8.15
N MET A 102 0.28 14.39 -8.64
CA MET A 102 -1.06 14.05 -9.13
C MET A 102 -1.13 14.24 -10.64
N LEU A 103 -1.83 13.33 -11.29
CA LEU A 103 -2.14 13.33 -12.72
C LEU A 103 -3.65 13.29 -12.87
N ASN A 104 -4.20 14.14 -13.75
CA ASN A 104 -5.55 13.90 -14.28
C ASN A 104 -5.44 12.91 -15.45
N LYS A 105 -5.56 11.61 -15.16
CA LYS A 105 -5.37 10.54 -16.13
C LYS A 105 -6.43 10.63 -17.25
N PRO A 106 -6.02 10.67 -18.53
CA PRO A 106 -6.96 10.60 -19.64
C PRO A 106 -7.56 9.19 -19.81
N ARG A 107 -8.71 9.11 -20.48
CA ARG A 107 -9.29 7.83 -20.91
C ARG A 107 -8.43 7.24 -22.01
N GLY A 108 -8.32 5.91 -22.07
CA GLY A 108 -7.66 5.20 -23.15
C GLY A 108 -6.22 4.76 -22.84
N VAL A 109 -5.57 5.33 -21.83
CA VAL A 109 -4.22 4.92 -21.40
C VAL A 109 -4.24 3.92 -20.25
N VAL A 110 -3.29 2.99 -20.22
CA VAL A 110 -3.17 1.92 -19.21
C VAL A 110 -2.27 2.35 -18.05
N THR A 111 -2.67 2.07 -16.81
CA THR A 111 -1.84 2.31 -15.63
C THR A 111 -0.84 1.16 -15.43
N THR A 112 0.26 1.19 -16.20
CA THR A 112 1.40 0.27 -16.08
C THR A 112 2.69 0.96 -16.48
N ALA A 113 3.83 0.53 -15.93
CA ALA A 113 5.17 1.02 -16.32
C ALA A 113 5.65 0.44 -17.64
N ARG A 114 5.24 -0.78 -17.99
CA ARG A 114 5.51 -1.42 -19.27
C ARG A 114 4.26 -2.16 -19.72
N ASP A 115 3.88 -1.97 -20.99
CA ASP A 115 2.75 -2.66 -21.60
C ASP A 115 3.25 -3.64 -22.66
N GLU A 116 2.90 -4.91 -22.50
CA GLU A 116 3.33 -5.99 -23.41
C GLU A 116 2.58 -5.99 -24.74
N GLN A 117 1.47 -5.25 -24.83
CA GLN A 117 0.59 -5.20 -26.01
C GLN A 117 0.79 -3.90 -26.80
N GLY A 118 1.85 -3.13 -26.51
CA GLY A 118 2.18 -1.88 -27.21
C GLY A 118 1.18 -0.75 -27.00
N ARG A 119 0.35 -0.81 -25.94
CA ARG A 119 -0.65 0.22 -25.64
C ARG A 119 -0.02 1.40 -24.91
N ASP A 120 -0.60 2.57 -25.13
CA ASP A 120 -0.25 3.79 -24.41
C ASP A 120 -0.40 3.63 -22.90
N THR A 121 0.66 4.01 -22.19
CA THR A 121 0.65 4.01 -20.73
C THR A 121 0.46 5.42 -20.20
N VAL A 122 0.11 5.49 -18.91
CA VAL A 122 0.07 6.75 -18.15
C VAL A 122 1.40 7.52 -18.20
N TYR A 123 2.52 6.87 -18.52
CA TYR A 123 3.83 7.53 -18.58
C TYR A 123 3.96 8.49 -19.76
N ARG A 124 3.14 8.35 -20.81
CA ARG A 124 3.07 9.33 -21.92
C ARG A 124 2.72 10.74 -21.43
N CYS A 125 2.04 10.87 -20.29
CA CYS A 125 1.71 12.18 -19.72
C CYS A 125 2.94 12.91 -19.13
N PHE A 126 4.07 12.20 -18.97
CA PHE A 126 5.31 12.73 -18.41
C PHE A 126 6.43 12.81 -19.46
N ASP A 127 6.13 12.58 -20.74
CA ASP A 127 7.13 12.63 -21.81
C ASP A 127 7.81 14.02 -21.84
N GLY A 128 9.14 14.01 -21.89
CA GLY A 128 9.96 15.24 -21.86
C GLY A 128 10.11 15.90 -20.49
N ALA A 129 9.50 15.38 -19.41
CA ALA A 129 9.57 16.01 -18.09
C ALA A 129 10.89 15.77 -17.33
N GLY A 130 11.72 14.81 -17.78
CA GLY A 130 13.00 14.51 -17.12
C GLY A 130 12.87 13.98 -15.69
N LEU A 131 11.71 13.41 -15.33
CA LEU A 131 11.46 12.91 -13.98
C LEU A 131 12.29 11.64 -13.68
N PRO A 132 12.78 11.47 -12.44
CA PRO A 132 13.33 10.19 -12.00
C PRO A 132 12.21 9.14 -11.93
N TRP A 133 12.58 7.90 -11.59
CA TRP A 133 11.61 6.82 -11.41
C TRP A 133 10.50 7.21 -10.43
N ILE A 134 9.24 7.05 -10.85
CA ILE A 134 8.02 7.16 -10.06
C ILE A 134 7.11 6.00 -10.41
N ALA A 135 6.31 5.53 -9.46
CA ALA A 135 5.32 4.49 -9.68
C ALA A 135 3.90 5.03 -9.42
N PRO A 136 2.86 4.52 -10.12
CA PRO A 136 1.49 4.88 -9.82
C PRO A 136 1.11 4.39 -8.42
N VAL A 137 0.42 5.24 -7.66
CA VAL A 137 -0.13 4.93 -6.34
C VAL A 137 -1.59 4.53 -6.53
N GLY A 138 -1.79 3.22 -6.53
CA GLY A 138 -3.04 2.59 -6.96
C GLY A 138 -3.17 2.55 -8.48
N ARG A 139 -4.38 2.22 -8.96
CA ARG A 139 -4.65 2.09 -10.40
C ARG A 139 -5.99 2.72 -10.77
N LEU A 140 -6.10 3.08 -12.05
CA LEU A 140 -7.36 3.36 -12.72
C LEU A 140 -7.42 2.53 -14.00
N ASP A 141 -8.59 1.98 -14.31
CA ASP A 141 -8.77 1.21 -15.54
C ASP A 141 -8.48 2.06 -16.79
N LYS A 142 -8.18 1.39 -17.91
CA LYS A 142 -8.01 2.03 -19.22
C LYS A 142 -9.21 2.93 -19.58
N ALA A 143 -10.42 2.47 -19.30
CA ALA A 143 -11.67 3.19 -19.59
C ALA A 143 -12.05 4.24 -18.54
N SER A 144 -11.27 4.38 -17.46
CA SER A 144 -11.52 5.33 -16.37
C SER A 144 -10.57 6.53 -16.45
N GLU A 145 -11.05 7.67 -15.97
CA GLU A 145 -10.39 8.98 -16.01
C GLU A 145 -10.14 9.53 -14.60
N GLY A 146 -9.35 10.60 -14.51
CA GLY A 146 -9.29 11.45 -13.33
C GLY A 146 -8.05 11.23 -12.46
N LEU A 147 -8.15 11.62 -11.20
CA LEU A 147 -7.06 11.73 -10.26
C LEU A 147 -6.31 10.39 -10.07
N LEU A 148 -5.06 10.34 -10.50
CA LEU A 148 -4.11 9.26 -10.24
C LEU A 148 -2.84 9.85 -9.62
N LEU A 149 -2.38 9.23 -8.54
CA LEU A 149 -1.19 9.68 -7.83
C LEU A 149 0.04 8.91 -8.32
N PHE A 150 1.21 9.54 -8.24
CA PHE A 150 2.50 8.91 -8.50
C PHE A 150 3.51 9.26 -7.41
N SER A 151 4.37 8.32 -7.06
CA SER A 151 5.46 8.58 -6.13
C SER A 151 6.59 7.57 -6.28
N ASN A 152 7.79 7.99 -5.88
CA ASN A 152 8.93 7.11 -5.64
C ASN A 152 9.09 6.72 -4.17
N ASP A 153 8.10 7.03 -3.33
CA ASP A 153 8.01 6.64 -1.91
C ASP A 153 7.04 5.45 -1.75
N PRO A 154 7.56 4.21 -1.64
CA PRO A 154 6.71 3.04 -1.54
C PRO A 154 6.02 2.89 -0.17
N HIS A 155 6.44 3.65 0.85
CA HIS A 155 5.78 3.65 2.15
C HIS A 155 4.53 4.52 2.09
N TRP A 156 4.68 5.76 1.59
CA TRP A 156 3.55 6.65 1.34
C TRP A 156 2.54 6.02 0.38
N ALA A 157 3.02 5.44 -0.72
CA ALA A 157 2.14 4.77 -1.69
C ALA A 157 1.32 3.64 -1.05
N ALA A 158 1.95 2.81 -0.20
CA ALA A 158 1.27 1.72 0.49
C ALA A 158 0.17 2.24 1.42
N ALA A 159 0.46 3.26 2.23
CA ALA A 159 -0.51 3.87 3.14
C ALA A 159 -1.73 4.45 2.40
N VAL A 160 -1.52 5.16 1.29
CA VAL A 160 -2.61 5.75 0.49
C VAL A 160 -3.50 4.69 -0.19
N THR A 161 -2.94 3.50 -0.46
CA THR A 161 -3.67 2.39 -1.10
C THR A 161 -4.16 1.34 -0.12
N ASP A 162 -3.90 1.50 1.17
CA ASP A 162 -4.27 0.53 2.18
C ASP A 162 -5.81 0.39 2.23
N PRO A 163 -6.38 -0.81 2.05
CA PRO A 163 -7.83 -0.98 2.04
C PRO A 163 -8.53 -0.70 3.38
N GLY A 164 -7.81 -0.78 4.50
CA GLY A 164 -8.40 -0.63 5.83
C GLY A 164 -8.25 0.76 6.44
N SER A 165 -7.20 1.49 6.06
CA SER A 165 -6.81 2.78 6.64
C SER A 165 -6.56 3.87 5.61
N GLY A 166 -6.53 3.53 4.33
CA GLY A 166 -6.32 4.49 3.26
C GLY A 166 -7.48 5.48 3.11
N PRO A 167 -7.24 6.62 2.45
CA PRO A 167 -8.26 7.64 2.26
C PRO A 167 -9.36 7.18 1.29
N ASP A 168 -10.58 7.65 1.60
CA ASP A 168 -11.76 7.52 0.75
C ASP A 168 -11.49 8.00 -0.69
N LYS A 169 -12.19 7.42 -1.65
CA LYS A 169 -12.02 7.74 -3.07
C LYS A 169 -13.37 8.18 -3.60
N THR A 170 -13.44 9.41 -4.08
CA THR A 170 -14.68 10.00 -4.59
C THR A 170 -14.67 9.98 -6.11
N TYR A 171 -15.74 9.46 -6.69
CA TYR A 171 -15.90 9.29 -8.13
C TYR A 171 -17.16 9.99 -8.60
N HIS A 172 -17.06 10.65 -9.75
CA HIS A 172 -18.21 11.11 -10.52
C HIS A 172 -18.45 10.13 -11.66
N VAL A 173 -19.67 9.60 -11.70
CA VAL A 173 -20.05 8.49 -12.59
C VAL A 173 -21.25 8.91 -13.41
N GLN A 174 -21.10 8.91 -14.73
CA GLN A 174 -22.22 9.07 -15.63
C GLN A 174 -22.84 7.71 -15.90
N ILE A 175 -24.13 7.59 -15.66
CA ILE A 175 -24.91 6.36 -15.83
C ILE A 175 -25.91 6.51 -16.97
N ASP A 176 -26.31 5.39 -17.56
CA ASP A 176 -27.19 5.30 -18.74
C ASP A 176 -28.70 5.32 -18.44
N CYS A 177 -29.06 5.69 -17.21
CA CYS A 177 -30.45 5.78 -16.79
C CYS A 177 -30.65 6.89 -15.74
N ARG A 178 -31.93 7.13 -15.39
CA ARG A 178 -32.29 7.85 -14.16
C ARG A 178 -32.45 6.81 -13.04
N PRO A 179 -31.69 6.91 -11.94
CA PRO A 179 -31.73 5.90 -10.90
C PRO A 179 -32.97 6.10 -10.01
N SER A 180 -33.65 5.01 -9.64
CA SER A 180 -34.68 5.07 -8.60
C SER A 180 -34.04 5.19 -7.21
N ALA A 181 -34.78 5.74 -6.25
CA ALA A 181 -34.33 5.80 -4.85
C ALA A 181 -33.98 4.41 -4.29
N GLU A 182 -34.72 3.37 -4.70
CA GLU A 182 -34.47 1.98 -4.35
C GLU A 182 -33.11 1.50 -4.85
N ARG A 183 -32.77 1.74 -6.13
CA ARG A 183 -31.46 1.36 -6.69
C ARG A 183 -30.32 2.09 -5.98
N LEU A 184 -30.49 3.38 -5.65
CA LEU A 184 -29.50 4.12 -4.87
C LEU A 184 -29.28 3.52 -3.47
N ALA A 185 -30.38 3.11 -2.80
CA ALA A 185 -30.30 2.45 -1.52
C ALA A 185 -29.61 1.07 -1.61
N GLN A 186 -29.86 0.29 -2.67
CA GLN A 186 -29.17 -0.99 -2.92
C GLN A 186 -27.66 -0.81 -3.07
N LEU A 187 -27.20 0.22 -3.80
CA LEU A 187 -25.77 0.50 -3.96
C LEU A 187 -25.08 0.77 -2.61
N GLN A 188 -25.78 1.37 -1.65
CA GLN A 188 -25.25 1.63 -0.30
C GLN A 188 -25.41 0.44 0.65
N GLY A 189 -26.53 -0.30 0.54
CA GLY A 189 -26.80 -1.52 1.31
C GLY A 189 -25.88 -2.68 0.94
N GLY A 190 -25.38 -2.67 -0.29
CA GLY A 190 -24.45 -3.64 -0.83
C GLY A 190 -25.11 -4.69 -1.70
N VAL A 191 -24.34 -5.22 -2.64
CA VAL A 191 -24.73 -6.28 -3.58
C VAL A 191 -23.66 -7.36 -3.58
N VAL A 192 -24.06 -8.60 -3.79
CA VAL A 192 -23.09 -9.69 -4.01
C VAL A 192 -22.38 -9.43 -5.33
N ASP A 193 -21.06 -9.57 -5.35
CA ASP A 193 -20.25 -9.37 -6.56
C ASP A 193 -20.79 -10.26 -7.69
N PRO A 194 -21.25 -9.70 -8.82
CA PRO A 194 -21.81 -10.48 -9.92
C PRO A 194 -20.73 -11.21 -10.74
N ASP A 195 -19.45 -11.02 -10.42
CA ASP A 195 -18.33 -11.68 -11.07
C ASP A 195 -18.35 -13.19 -10.76
N PRO A 196 -18.58 -14.08 -11.75
CA PRO A 196 -18.66 -15.52 -11.52
C PRO A 196 -17.33 -16.13 -11.07
N ASP A 197 -16.21 -15.47 -11.40
CA ASP A 197 -14.86 -15.83 -10.94
C ASP A 197 -14.47 -15.09 -9.64
N GLY A 198 -15.38 -14.28 -9.10
CA GLY A 198 -15.19 -13.50 -7.88
C GLY A 198 -15.30 -14.33 -6.60
N ASP A 199 -14.94 -13.72 -5.48
CA ASP A 199 -15.05 -14.31 -4.13
C ASP A 199 -16.48 -14.24 -3.55
N GLY A 200 -17.46 -13.82 -4.35
CA GLY A 200 -18.83 -13.55 -3.90
C GLY A 200 -18.89 -12.43 -2.84
N ALA A 201 -17.90 -11.55 -2.77
CA ALA A 201 -17.87 -10.52 -1.74
C ALA A 201 -19.01 -9.52 -1.88
N LEU A 202 -19.41 -8.94 -0.75
CA LEU A 202 -20.36 -7.85 -0.72
C LEU A 202 -19.68 -6.56 -1.20
N LEU A 203 -20.06 -6.07 -2.37
CA LEU A 203 -19.67 -4.77 -2.89
C LEU A 203 -20.66 -3.73 -2.39
N ARG A 204 -20.17 -2.64 -1.79
CA ARG A 204 -21.02 -1.50 -1.41
C ARG A 204 -20.33 -0.18 -1.65
N ALA A 205 -21.11 0.86 -1.86
CA ALA A 205 -20.65 2.23 -1.80
C ALA A 205 -20.80 2.78 -0.39
N LYS A 206 -19.77 3.44 0.12
CA LYS A 206 -19.84 4.16 1.41
C LYS A 206 -20.88 5.27 1.36
N GLN A 207 -20.94 5.97 0.22
CA GLN A 207 -21.91 7.02 -0.04
C GLN A 207 -22.26 7.05 -1.53
N VAL A 208 -23.54 7.30 -1.82
CA VAL A 208 -24.03 7.57 -3.18
C VAL A 208 -24.87 8.84 -3.14
N ARG A 209 -24.61 9.78 -4.04
CA ARG A 209 -25.41 11.00 -4.21
C ARG A 209 -25.72 11.23 -5.68
N LEU A 210 -26.94 11.65 -5.97
CA LEU A 210 -27.31 12.15 -7.29
C LEU A 210 -26.82 13.59 -7.43
N LEU A 211 -25.99 13.86 -8.45
CA LEU A 211 -25.44 15.19 -8.72
C LEU A 211 -26.29 15.98 -9.70
N ARG A 212 -26.74 15.31 -10.77
CA ARG A 212 -27.60 15.90 -11.80
C ARG A 212 -28.30 14.81 -12.59
N GLU A 213 -29.48 15.13 -13.11
CA GLU A 213 -30.26 14.30 -14.01
C GLU A 213 -30.39 14.97 -15.37
N GLY A 214 -30.29 14.16 -16.42
CA GLY A 214 -30.79 14.49 -17.75
C GLY A 214 -31.97 13.58 -18.10
N GLU A 215 -32.40 13.62 -19.35
CA GLU A 215 -33.56 12.82 -19.80
C GLU A 215 -33.31 11.32 -19.81
N ARG A 216 -32.10 10.90 -20.22
CA ARG A 216 -31.72 9.48 -20.39
C ARG A 216 -30.46 9.08 -19.64
N ASN A 217 -29.89 9.98 -18.86
CA ASN A 217 -28.67 9.72 -18.09
C ASN A 217 -28.68 10.54 -16.81
N ALA A 218 -27.84 10.14 -15.86
CA ALA A 218 -27.62 10.87 -14.63
C ALA A 218 -26.14 10.85 -14.26
N TRP A 219 -25.75 11.77 -13.39
CA TRP A 219 -24.44 11.76 -12.75
C TRP A 219 -24.59 11.43 -11.28
N LEU A 220 -23.84 10.44 -10.84
CA LEU A 220 -23.71 10.04 -9.45
C LEU A 220 -22.35 10.46 -8.91
N GLU A 221 -22.32 10.87 -7.66
CA GLU A 221 -21.13 10.83 -6.83
C GLU A 221 -21.14 9.53 -6.03
N ILE A 222 -20.06 8.77 -6.11
CA ILE A 222 -19.87 7.52 -5.39
C ILE A 222 -18.58 7.61 -4.60
N VAL A 223 -18.66 7.37 -3.30
CA VAL A 223 -17.50 7.31 -2.39
C VAL A 223 -17.24 5.86 -2.03
N LEU A 224 -15.99 5.42 -2.17
CA LEU A 224 -15.51 4.11 -1.73
C LEU A 224 -14.42 4.28 -0.67
N ASP A 225 -14.43 3.41 0.34
CA ASP A 225 -13.36 3.23 1.34
C ASP A 225 -12.32 2.18 0.90
N GLU A 226 -12.70 1.24 0.03
CA GLU A 226 -11.79 0.27 -0.59
C GLU A 226 -11.61 0.48 -2.11
N GLY A 227 -10.70 -0.29 -2.71
CA GLY A 227 -10.32 -0.15 -4.12
C GLY A 227 -10.24 -1.49 -4.84
N ARG A 228 -11.29 -2.31 -4.77
CA ARG A 228 -11.33 -3.60 -5.50
C ARG A 228 -11.33 -3.38 -7.01
N ASN A 229 -10.88 -4.39 -7.75
CA ASN A 229 -10.82 -4.32 -9.21
C ASN A 229 -12.21 -3.98 -9.78
N ARG A 230 -12.31 -2.90 -10.56
CA ARG A 230 -13.54 -2.47 -11.26
C ARG A 230 -14.79 -2.34 -10.35
N GLN A 231 -14.61 -2.13 -9.04
CA GLN A 231 -15.67 -2.17 -8.03
C GLN A 231 -16.92 -1.37 -8.40
N ILE A 232 -16.79 -0.10 -8.78
CA ILE A 232 -17.93 0.74 -9.16
C ILE A 232 -18.70 0.18 -10.35
N ARG A 233 -18.00 -0.37 -11.34
CA ARG A 233 -18.64 -0.93 -12.54
C ARG A 233 -19.37 -2.21 -12.20
N ARG A 234 -18.80 -3.07 -11.35
CA ARG A 234 -19.46 -4.30 -10.89
C ARG A 234 -20.66 -4.00 -10.00
N LEU A 235 -20.51 -3.06 -9.07
CA LEU A 235 -21.56 -2.58 -8.18
C LEU A 235 -22.76 -2.03 -8.96
N LEU A 236 -22.53 -1.18 -9.97
CA LEU A 236 -23.61 -0.62 -10.80
C LEU A 236 -24.23 -1.67 -11.73
N ALA A 237 -23.42 -2.57 -12.31
CA ALA A 237 -23.93 -3.64 -13.16
C ALA A 237 -24.85 -4.61 -12.41
N ALA A 238 -24.58 -4.87 -11.13
CA ALA A 238 -25.40 -5.74 -10.28
C ALA A 238 -26.83 -5.20 -10.03
N VAL A 239 -27.07 -3.92 -10.30
CA VAL A 239 -28.40 -3.27 -10.19
C VAL A 239 -28.91 -2.79 -11.55
N ASP A 240 -28.41 -3.39 -12.64
CA ASP A 240 -28.77 -3.09 -14.03
C ASP A 240 -28.56 -1.63 -14.42
N ILE A 241 -27.42 -1.04 -14.01
CA ILE A 241 -27.00 0.30 -14.39
C ILE A 241 -25.69 0.25 -15.17
N GLY A 242 -25.70 0.77 -16.41
CA GLY A 242 -24.51 0.90 -17.24
C GLY A 242 -23.69 2.15 -16.92
N VAL A 243 -22.36 2.02 -17.02
CA VAL A 243 -21.41 3.12 -16.77
C VAL A 243 -20.92 3.71 -18.08
N LEU A 244 -21.38 4.93 -18.40
CA LEU A 244 -20.96 5.68 -19.58
C LEU A 244 -19.59 6.33 -19.39
N ARG A 245 -19.38 6.93 -18.20
CA ARG A 245 -18.16 7.64 -17.84
C ARG A 245 -17.86 7.49 -16.35
N LEU A 246 -16.58 7.33 -16.02
CA LEU A 246 -16.12 7.18 -14.64
C LEU A 246 -14.88 8.04 -14.42
N VAL A 247 -14.98 9.01 -13.53
CA VAL A 247 -13.92 9.97 -13.22
C VAL A 247 -13.64 9.94 -11.73
N ARG A 248 -12.43 9.60 -11.30
CA ARG A 248 -12.04 9.80 -9.89
C ARG A 248 -11.72 11.28 -9.69
N VAL A 249 -12.48 11.95 -8.84
CA VAL A 249 -12.37 13.40 -8.63
C VAL A 249 -11.64 13.78 -7.36
N ALA A 250 -11.57 12.88 -6.37
CA ALA A 250 -10.80 13.11 -5.15
C ALA A 250 -10.28 11.81 -4.52
N ILE A 251 -9.20 11.95 -3.75
CA ILE A 251 -8.65 10.94 -2.84
C ILE A 251 -8.48 11.62 -1.48
N GLY A 252 -9.25 11.21 -0.48
CA GLY A 252 -9.36 11.90 0.79
C GLY A 252 -9.77 13.36 0.59
N SER A 253 -9.05 14.28 1.21
CA SER A 253 -9.23 15.72 1.04
C SER A 253 -8.57 16.29 -0.23
N LEU A 254 -7.75 15.50 -0.94
CA LEU A 254 -7.11 15.95 -2.18
C LEU A 254 -8.11 15.86 -3.35
N ALA A 255 -8.57 17.01 -3.81
CA ALA A 255 -9.41 17.13 -5.00
C ALA A 255 -8.58 17.35 -6.28
N MET A 256 -9.07 16.84 -7.41
CA MET A 256 -8.47 17.04 -8.72
C MET A 256 -8.51 18.52 -9.17
N GLY A 257 -9.57 19.25 -8.77
CA GLY A 257 -9.75 20.65 -9.10
C GLY A 257 -9.82 20.91 -10.61
N ALA A 258 -9.19 22.00 -11.05
CA ALA A 258 -9.16 22.44 -12.44
C ALA A 258 -8.03 21.84 -13.28
N LEU A 259 -7.32 20.81 -12.77
CA LEU A 259 -6.21 20.19 -13.47
C LEU A 259 -6.69 19.59 -14.81
N GLY A 260 -6.14 20.07 -15.93
CA GLY A 260 -6.52 19.64 -17.27
C GLY A 260 -6.23 18.15 -17.52
N LYS A 261 -6.93 17.52 -18.48
CA LYS A 261 -6.69 16.12 -18.84
C LYS A 261 -5.24 15.92 -19.31
N GLY A 262 -4.57 14.89 -18.81
CA GLY A 262 -3.16 14.62 -19.09
C GLY A 262 -2.17 15.53 -18.33
N ALA A 263 -2.65 16.62 -17.75
CA ALA A 263 -1.82 17.51 -16.94
C ALA A 263 -1.55 16.90 -15.57
N TRP A 264 -0.39 17.23 -15.03
CA TRP A 264 0.07 16.80 -13.73
C TRP A 264 0.75 17.95 -12.99
N ARG A 265 0.88 17.80 -11.68
CA ARG A 265 1.66 18.71 -10.83
C ARG A 265 2.21 17.98 -9.62
N GLU A 266 3.22 18.57 -9.00
CA GLU A 266 3.66 18.16 -7.66
C GLU A 266 2.60 18.47 -6.60
N LEU A 267 2.53 17.60 -5.61
CA LEU A 267 1.75 17.81 -4.40
C LEU A 267 2.54 18.71 -3.44
N SER A 268 1.84 19.63 -2.80
CA SER A 268 2.39 20.39 -1.68
C SER A 268 2.63 19.47 -0.47
N ALA A 269 3.55 19.87 0.42
CA ALA A 269 3.81 19.12 1.64
C ALA A 269 2.56 18.95 2.53
N ALA A 270 1.61 19.90 2.47
CA ALA A 270 0.34 19.80 3.19
C ALA A 270 -0.56 18.71 2.60
N GLU A 271 -0.67 18.62 1.27
CA GLU A 271 -1.44 17.59 0.57
C GLU A 271 -0.86 16.20 0.81
N VAL A 272 0.47 16.06 0.77
CA VAL A 272 1.16 14.79 1.07
C VAL A 272 0.82 14.32 2.49
N ARG A 273 0.86 15.21 3.48
CA ARG A 273 0.49 14.89 4.87
C ARG A 273 -0.99 14.56 5.02
N ALA A 274 -1.87 15.30 4.36
CA ALA A 274 -3.30 15.09 4.46
C ALA A 274 -3.73 13.69 3.97
N LEU A 275 -3.01 13.14 2.99
CA LEU A 275 -3.24 11.78 2.48
C LEU A 275 -2.71 10.66 3.39
N MET A 276 -1.92 11.00 4.41
CA MET A 276 -1.40 10.07 5.42
C MET A 276 -2.20 10.10 6.72
N SER A 277 -3.04 11.12 6.91
CA SER A 277 -3.91 11.25 8.08
C SER A 277 -5.17 10.39 7.89
N ALA A 278 -5.64 9.77 8.98
CA ALA A 278 -6.89 9.02 9.02
C ALA A 278 -8.07 9.82 8.39
N PRO A 279 -9.07 9.15 7.80
CA PRO A 279 -10.01 9.77 6.88
C PRO A 279 -10.78 10.94 7.53
N ALA A 280 -10.48 12.16 7.08
CA ALA A 280 -11.36 13.30 7.23
C ALA A 280 -12.34 13.30 6.05
N SER A 281 -13.64 13.14 6.32
CA SER A 281 -14.69 13.36 5.34
C SER A 281 -14.56 14.78 4.76
N ALA A 282 -14.51 14.87 3.43
CA ALA A 282 -14.46 16.16 2.76
C ALA A 282 -15.72 16.99 3.09
N PRO A 283 -15.59 18.30 3.37
CA PRO A 283 -16.75 19.16 3.53
C PRO A 283 -17.47 19.26 2.17
N GLY A 284 -18.79 19.02 2.17
CA GLY A 284 -19.60 19.16 0.98
C GLY A 284 -19.43 20.55 0.38
N ALA A 285 -18.99 20.61 -0.87
CA ALA A 285 -19.02 21.84 -1.65
C ALA A 285 -20.48 22.28 -1.76
N ARG A 286 -20.75 23.50 -1.29
CA ARG A 286 -22.01 24.22 -1.50
C ARG A 286 -22.17 24.61 -2.97
#